data_AF-A0AA96HN53-F1
#
_entry.id   AF-A0AA96HN53-F1
#
_cell.length_a   1.000
_cell.length_b   1.000
_cell.length_c   1.000
_cell.angle_alpha   90.00
_cell.angle_beta   90.00
_cell.angle_gamma   90.00
#
_symmetry.space_group_name_H-M   'P 1'
#
loop_
_entity.id
_entity.type
_entity.pdbx_description
1 polymer ?
#
loop_
_entity_poly.entity_id
_entity_poly.type
_entity_poly.pdbx_seq_one_letter_code
_entity_poly.pdbx_strand_id
1 'polypeptide(L)'
;MSKIKIALKITRYIPFLHKYVNRFATNYICKEIPGRPRAFSLWSHIPKPPEPPSLSYDEQGPIGEYTTWPMLTDKKFSARHLPPAEKTYIDSLPEDTEFNPQADKQGEVTSLFLRQGEMKKDRSSMLFMFFAQWFTDSVLRINPLDRRQNTSNHNIDLCQIYGLTEAAANVLRSHEGGRLRSQIINGEEFLDYLCEQNGNGKVQIKDHYHDLPYVQKGLAELLFKNLPDERKLKLYATGLERGNSSIGYVAVSTLFMREHNRICGELKKRNPDWDDERLFQTARLINMAILMKLTIVDYINHIAGNRLFEFDTRFAEKKSWYRLPWIALEFDLLYRWHGLIPDSMKVDDAVVSQTDYRFNNGLLEQIGLAKAIHASSTQNAGKIGLQNSPKWMLGAEYAMIRMGRDFRLKPYNEYRKLFKLSPICSFQELTGDKELADKLENLYGHIDKLEYTVGLFAEKKNGDQLFGDLLNAMVSYDAFTQIYTNPLLSKNVYHARTLTQYGLDLIDATQSVQDLATRNLQNPDGIIAKFSM
;
A
#
# COMPACT_ATOMS: atom_id res chain seq x y z
N MET A 1 -8.38 -12.38 -30.63
CA MET A 1 -8.89 -11.53 -29.53
C MET A 1 -10.32 -11.93 -29.22
N SER A 2 -10.67 -12.17 -27.94
CA SER A 2 -12.05 -12.52 -27.53
C SER A 2 -13.06 -11.41 -27.92
N LYS A 3 -14.27 -11.78 -28.37
CA LYS A 3 -15.38 -10.86 -28.70
C LYS A 3 -15.67 -9.86 -27.57
N ILE A 4 -15.44 -10.26 -26.32
CA ILE A 4 -15.59 -9.40 -25.12
C ILE A 4 -14.58 -8.26 -25.12
N LYS A 5 -13.31 -8.50 -25.50
CA LYS A 5 -12.28 -7.45 -25.57
C LYS A 5 -12.63 -6.40 -26.63
N ILE A 6 -13.21 -6.81 -27.75
CA ILE A 6 -13.67 -5.90 -28.81
C ILE A 6 -14.86 -5.07 -28.31
N ALA A 7 -15.86 -5.71 -27.68
CA ALA A 7 -16.99 -5.01 -27.10
C ALA A 7 -16.56 -3.97 -26.03
N LEU A 8 -15.66 -4.34 -25.11
CA LEU A 8 -15.12 -3.42 -24.10
C LEU A 8 -14.37 -2.25 -24.75
N LYS A 9 -13.58 -2.48 -25.82
CA LYS A 9 -12.95 -1.39 -26.58
C LYS A 9 -13.98 -0.46 -27.22
N ILE A 10 -15.04 -0.99 -27.83
CA ILE A 10 -16.12 -0.19 -28.42
C ILE A 10 -16.79 0.68 -27.34
N THR A 11 -17.03 0.13 -26.14
CA THR A 11 -17.69 0.90 -25.07
C THR A 11 -16.91 2.16 -24.71
N ARG A 12 -15.57 2.16 -24.79
CA ARG A 12 -14.74 3.34 -24.49
C ARG A 12 -15.01 4.53 -25.42
N TYR A 13 -15.48 4.28 -26.64
CA TYR A 13 -15.85 5.34 -27.58
C TYR A 13 -17.28 5.87 -27.34
N ILE A 14 -18.02 5.27 -26.41
CA ILE A 14 -19.39 5.64 -26.06
C ILE A 14 -19.46 5.91 -24.54
N PRO A 15 -19.21 7.16 -24.09
CA PRO A 15 -18.99 7.47 -22.68
C PRO A 15 -20.09 6.97 -21.73
N PHE A 16 -21.36 7.09 -22.11
CA PHE A 16 -22.47 6.59 -21.29
C PHE A 16 -22.42 5.07 -21.09
N LEU A 17 -22.11 4.33 -22.16
CA LEU A 17 -22.00 2.87 -22.11
C LEU A 17 -20.79 2.44 -21.29
N HIS A 18 -19.63 3.09 -21.47
CA HIS A 18 -18.44 2.80 -20.69
C HIS A 18 -18.69 2.97 -19.19
N LYS A 19 -19.32 4.07 -18.81
CA LYS A 19 -19.66 4.36 -17.43
C LYS A 19 -20.66 3.35 -16.84
N TYR A 20 -21.64 2.90 -17.63
CA TYR A 20 -22.53 1.82 -17.21
C TYR A 20 -21.76 0.52 -16.95
N VAL A 21 -20.86 0.16 -17.87
CA VAL A 21 -20.00 -1.03 -17.73
C VAL A 21 -19.07 -0.92 -16.52
N ASN A 22 -18.42 0.23 -16.29
CA ASN A 22 -17.60 0.51 -15.11
C ASN A 22 -18.39 0.26 -13.81
N ARG A 23 -19.55 0.91 -13.67
CA ARG A 23 -20.44 0.75 -12.49
C ARG A 23 -20.88 -0.69 -12.30
N PHE A 24 -21.22 -1.38 -13.38
CA PHE A 24 -21.64 -2.77 -13.33
C PHE A 24 -20.49 -3.67 -12.87
N ALA A 25 -19.30 -3.52 -13.46
CA ALA A 25 -18.11 -4.30 -13.13
C ALA A 25 -17.67 -4.06 -11.68
N THR A 26 -17.55 -2.82 -11.22
CA THR A 26 -17.21 -2.51 -9.83
C THR A 26 -18.24 -3.09 -8.87
N ASN A 27 -19.53 -2.93 -9.16
CA ASN A 27 -20.57 -3.49 -8.31
C ASN A 27 -20.58 -5.03 -8.31
N TYR A 28 -20.31 -5.67 -9.46
CA TYR A 28 -20.22 -7.11 -9.57
C TYR A 28 -19.10 -7.64 -8.69
N ILE A 29 -17.91 -7.02 -8.74
CA ILE A 29 -16.78 -7.39 -7.87
C ILE A 29 -17.15 -7.21 -6.38
N CYS A 30 -17.80 -6.10 -6.03
CA CYS A 30 -18.06 -5.75 -4.64
C CYS A 30 -19.23 -6.50 -3.99
N LYS A 31 -20.21 -6.98 -4.76
CA LYS A 31 -21.46 -7.56 -4.21
C LYS A 31 -21.36 -9.04 -3.84
N GLU A 32 -20.38 -9.77 -4.39
CA GLU A 32 -20.29 -11.24 -4.27
C GLU A 32 -19.83 -11.69 -2.87
N ILE A 33 -19.30 -10.76 -2.07
CA ILE A 33 -18.77 -10.99 -0.74
C ILE A 33 -19.71 -10.39 0.30
N PRO A 34 -19.90 -11.03 1.47
CA PRO A 34 -20.57 -10.41 2.60
C PRO A 34 -19.96 -9.02 2.89
N GLY A 35 -20.79 -7.99 2.75
CA GLY A 35 -20.38 -6.61 3.03
C GLY A 35 -20.08 -6.39 4.51
N ARG A 36 -19.43 -5.26 4.82
CA ARG A 36 -19.19 -4.85 6.22
C ARG A 36 -20.53 -4.55 6.95
N PRO A 37 -20.61 -4.57 8.30
CA PRO A 37 -19.57 -4.98 9.23
C PRO A 37 -19.29 -6.49 9.11
N ARG A 38 -18.04 -6.87 9.36
CA ARG A 38 -17.65 -8.29 9.38
C ARG A 38 -17.89 -8.85 10.77
N ALA A 39 -18.27 -10.12 10.84
CA ALA A 39 -18.61 -10.78 12.11
C ALA A 39 -17.40 -11.02 13.03
N PHE A 40 -16.18 -10.91 12.50
CA PHE A 40 -14.93 -11.22 13.21
C PHE A 40 -13.89 -10.12 13.02
N SER A 41 -13.07 -9.95 14.05
CA SER A 41 -11.83 -9.17 14.04
C SER A 41 -10.75 -9.92 14.85
N LEU A 42 -9.56 -9.35 14.96
CA LEU A 42 -8.51 -9.87 15.84
C LEU A 42 -8.73 -9.53 17.32
N TRP A 43 -9.85 -8.88 17.67
CA TRP A 43 -10.17 -8.61 19.06
C TRP A 43 -10.39 -9.92 19.84
N SER A 44 -9.93 -9.94 21.09
CA SER A 44 -10.23 -10.98 22.07
C SER A 44 -10.39 -10.36 23.46
N HIS A 45 -11.27 -10.96 24.26
CA HIS A 45 -11.49 -10.55 25.65
C HIS A 45 -10.29 -10.85 26.55
N ILE A 46 -9.43 -11.79 26.13
CA ILE A 46 -8.19 -12.10 26.83
C ILE A 46 -7.16 -11.02 26.43
N PRO A 47 -6.59 -10.28 27.39
CA PRO A 47 -5.55 -9.31 27.09
C PRO A 47 -4.29 -10.02 26.58
N LYS A 48 -3.47 -9.31 25.81
CA LYS A 48 -2.12 -9.80 25.52
C LYS A 48 -1.32 -9.77 26.83
N PRO A 49 -0.55 -10.83 27.18
CA PRO A 49 0.33 -10.80 28.33
C PRO A 49 1.26 -9.57 28.29
N PRO A 50 1.56 -8.94 29.44
CA PRO A 50 2.53 -7.85 29.48
C PRO A 50 3.93 -8.41 29.23
N GLU A 51 4.41 -8.31 28.01
CA GLU A 51 5.80 -8.57 27.64
C GLU A 51 6.49 -7.25 27.26
N PRO A 52 7.80 -7.09 27.53
CA PRO A 52 8.53 -5.92 27.04
C PRO A 52 8.38 -5.83 25.52
N PRO A 53 8.30 -4.62 24.93
CA PRO A 53 8.27 -4.45 23.49
C PRO A 53 9.39 -5.25 22.83
N SER A 54 9.04 -6.35 22.17
CA SER A 54 9.97 -7.13 21.39
C SER A 54 9.61 -6.96 19.92
N LEU A 55 10.60 -6.91 19.05
CA LEU A 55 10.38 -7.07 17.61
C LEU A 55 10.25 -8.58 17.26
N SER A 56 10.08 -9.46 18.25
CA SER A 56 9.98 -10.90 18.05
C SER A 56 8.63 -11.27 17.42
N TYR A 57 8.66 -12.23 16.51
CA TYR A 57 7.47 -12.77 15.85
C TYR A 57 6.72 -13.81 16.71
N ASP A 58 7.24 -14.15 17.90
CA ASP A 58 6.71 -15.21 18.76
C ASP A 58 5.47 -14.81 19.59
N GLU A 59 5.09 -13.53 19.57
CA GLU A 59 4.04 -13.01 20.44
C GLU A 59 2.64 -13.28 19.87
N GLN A 60 2.11 -14.49 20.09
CA GLN A 60 0.73 -14.83 19.70
C GLN A 60 -0.28 -14.11 20.61
N GLY A 61 -1.21 -13.38 20.01
CA GLY A 61 -2.35 -12.82 20.73
C GLY A 61 -3.50 -13.84 20.83
N PRO A 62 -4.31 -13.81 21.89
CA PRO A 62 -5.47 -14.69 21.97
C PRO A 62 -6.48 -14.38 20.86
N ILE A 63 -7.19 -15.41 20.42
CA ILE A 63 -8.10 -15.35 19.27
C ILE A 63 -9.55 -15.47 19.77
N GLY A 64 -10.42 -14.56 19.34
CA GLY A 64 -11.85 -14.71 19.58
C GLY A 64 -12.53 -15.62 18.54
N GLU A 65 -13.40 -16.51 18.99
CA GLU A 65 -14.02 -17.57 18.17
C GLU A 65 -15.50 -17.33 17.85
N TYR A 66 -16.11 -16.32 18.49
CA TYR A 66 -17.50 -15.93 18.26
C TYR A 66 -17.62 -14.41 18.25
N THR A 67 -18.63 -13.91 17.55
CA THR A 67 -18.86 -12.47 17.41
C THR A 67 -19.19 -11.82 18.75
N THR A 68 -18.48 -10.74 19.07
CA THR A 68 -18.73 -9.89 20.23
C THR A 68 -18.93 -8.44 19.81
N TRP A 69 -19.50 -7.61 20.69
CA TRP A 69 -19.66 -6.19 20.39
C TRP A 69 -18.34 -5.48 20.05
N PRO A 70 -17.23 -5.67 20.81
CA PRO A 70 -15.94 -5.08 20.44
C PRO A 70 -15.41 -5.55 19.07
N MET A 71 -15.68 -6.79 18.64
CA MET A 71 -15.30 -7.23 17.29
C MET A 71 -16.01 -6.45 16.18
N LEU A 72 -17.17 -5.86 16.47
CA LEU A 72 -17.97 -5.09 15.52
C LEU A 72 -17.71 -3.59 15.57
N THR A 73 -17.02 -3.09 16.61
CA THR A 73 -16.89 -1.64 16.83
C THR A 73 -15.47 -1.15 17.13
N ASP A 74 -14.60 -1.97 17.72
CA ASP A 74 -13.24 -1.55 18.07
C ASP A 74 -12.28 -1.71 16.89
N LYS A 75 -12.20 -0.63 16.11
CA LYS A 75 -11.34 -0.55 14.92
C LYS A 75 -9.84 -0.58 15.23
N LYS A 76 -9.41 -0.50 16.49
CA LYS A 76 -7.99 -0.78 16.80
C LYS A 76 -7.57 -2.17 16.34
N PHE A 77 -8.51 -3.11 16.26
CA PHE A 77 -8.26 -4.48 15.82
C PHE A 77 -8.57 -4.65 14.34
N SER A 78 -7.69 -5.35 13.62
CA SER A 78 -7.93 -5.66 12.20
C SER A 78 -9.17 -6.56 12.05
N ALA A 79 -10.03 -6.27 11.07
CA ALA A 79 -11.17 -7.11 10.75
C ALA A 79 -10.73 -8.46 10.15
N ARG A 80 -11.67 -9.39 9.97
CA ARG A 80 -11.44 -10.67 9.28
C ARG A 80 -12.54 -10.97 8.28
N HIS A 81 -12.19 -11.57 7.14
CA HIS A 81 -13.17 -12.09 6.18
C HIS A 81 -13.83 -13.37 6.69
N LEU A 82 -13.05 -14.27 7.30
CA LEU A 82 -13.52 -15.56 7.80
C LEU A 82 -13.23 -15.73 9.30
N PRO A 83 -14.04 -16.54 10.01
CA PRO A 83 -13.69 -16.96 11.37
C PRO A 83 -12.34 -17.69 11.42
N PRO A 84 -11.73 -17.82 12.62
CA PRO A 84 -10.55 -18.66 12.78
C PRO A 84 -10.76 -20.09 12.28
N ALA A 85 -9.69 -20.68 11.79
CA ALA A 85 -9.62 -22.11 11.52
C ALA A 85 -9.57 -22.91 12.83
N GLU A 86 -9.91 -24.20 12.74
CA GLU A 86 -9.69 -25.14 13.83
C GLU A 86 -8.20 -25.24 14.16
N LYS A 87 -7.87 -25.41 15.44
CA LYS A 87 -6.47 -25.54 15.87
C LYS A 87 -5.79 -26.75 15.24
N THR A 88 -6.53 -27.84 15.06
CA THR A 88 -6.05 -29.08 14.42
C THR A 88 -5.56 -28.88 12.98
N TYR A 89 -6.15 -27.93 12.24
CA TYR A 89 -5.64 -27.56 10.92
C TYR A 89 -4.25 -26.91 11.02
N ILE A 90 -4.09 -25.94 11.93
CA ILE A 90 -2.81 -25.25 12.11
C ILE A 90 -1.72 -26.21 12.60
N ASP A 91 -2.06 -27.09 13.54
CA ASP A 91 -1.15 -28.12 14.06
C ASP A 91 -0.75 -29.14 12.97
N SER A 92 -1.49 -29.22 11.85
CA SER A 92 -1.20 -30.13 10.73
C SER A 92 -0.34 -29.52 9.63
N LEU A 93 -0.02 -28.23 9.72
CA LEU A 93 0.79 -27.51 8.73
C LEU A 93 2.28 -27.89 8.86
N PRO A 94 3.06 -27.86 7.76
CA PRO A 94 4.49 -28.10 7.82
C PRO A 94 5.18 -27.10 8.77
N GLU A 95 6.14 -27.59 9.55
CA GLU A 95 6.99 -26.73 10.38
C GLU A 95 7.74 -25.71 9.51
N ASP A 96 7.98 -24.53 10.06
CA ASP A 96 8.76 -23.48 9.41
C ASP A 96 9.62 -22.81 10.46
N THR A 97 10.81 -22.34 10.07
CA THR A 97 11.77 -21.72 11.00
C THR A 97 12.09 -20.31 10.58
N GLU A 98 12.31 -19.45 11.58
CA GLU A 98 12.64 -18.04 11.38
C GLU A 98 13.90 -17.90 10.53
N PHE A 99 13.88 -16.91 9.63
CA PHE A 99 15.04 -16.56 8.83
C PHE A 99 16.14 -15.95 9.70
N ASN A 100 17.29 -16.61 9.73
CA ASN A 100 18.51 -16.11 10.34
C ASN A 100 19.53 -15.78 9.25
N PRO A 101 19.73 -14.48 8.91
CA PRO A 101 20.66 -14.09 7.87
C PRO A 101 22.13 -14.36 8.22
N GLN A 102 22.50 -14.41 9.51
CA GLN A 102 23.87 -14.70 9.94
C GLN A 102 24.23 -16.18 9.82
N ALA A 103 23.27 -17.07 10.10
CA ALA A 103 23.45 -18.52 10.01
C ALA A 103 23.08 -19.09 8.63
N ASP A 104 22.62 -18.25 7.71
CA ASP A 104 22.05 -18.63 6.41
C ASP A 104 21.01 -19.76 6.51
N LYS A 105 20.10 -19.60 7.47
CA LYS A 105 19.07 -20.61 7.79
C LYS A 105 17.68 -20.02 7.61
N GLN A 106 16.80 -20.77 6.97
CA GLN A 106 15.38 -20.48 6.79
C GLN A 106 14.59 -21.79 6.75
N GLY A 107 13.30 -21.75 7.08
CA GLY A 107 12.42 -22.90 6.92
C GLY A 107 12.02 -23.17 5.46
N GLU A 108 11.49 -24.36 5.22
CA GLU A 108 11.16 -24.83 3.87
C GLU A 108 9.99 -24.06 3.25
N VAL A 109 8.99 -23.67 4.06
CA VAL A 109 7.84 -22.90 3.56
C VAL A 109 8.28 -21.49 3.21
N THR A 110 9.06 -20.84 4.08
CA THR A 110 9.65 -19.52 3.79
C THR A 110 10.55 -19.57 2.54
N SER A 111 11.28 -20.66 2.33
CA SER A 111 12.16 -20.85 1.16
C SER A 111 11.40 -20.87 -0.18
N LEU A 112 10.10 -21.16 -0.19
CA LEU A 112 9.29 -21.09 -1.41
C LEU A 112 9.29 -19.68 -2.03
N PHE A 113 9.47 -18.63 -1.22
CA PHE A 113 9.48 -17.24 -1.68
C PHE A 113 10.83 -16.80 -2.26
N LEU A 114 11.92 -17.46 -1.86
CA LEU A 114 13.29 -17.07 -2.21
C LEU A 114 13.50 -17.04 -3.74
N ARG A 115 13.96 -15.90 -4.25
CA ARG A 115 14.36 -15.72 -5.65
C ARG A 115 15.36 -16.80 -6.08
N GLN A 116 15.03 -17.46 -7.19
CA GLN A 116 15.88 -18.47 -7.83
C GLN A 116 16.48 -17.88 -9.11
N GLY A 117 17.78 -17.63 -9.12
CA GLY A 117 18.48 -17.06 -10.28
C GLY A 117 18.09 -15.61 -10.58
N GLU A 118 17.92 -15.29 -11.87
CA GLU A 118 17.52 -13.95 -12.30
C GLU A 118 16.11 -13.58 -11.81
N MET A 119 15.93 -12.30 -11.48
CA MET A 119 14.62 -11.78 -11.10
C MET A 119 13.60 -12.01 -12.21
N LYS A 120 12.54 -12.76 -11.91
CA LYS A 120 11.38 -12.92 -12.79
C LYS A 120 10.69 -11.56 -12.91
N LYS A 121 10.36 -11.13 -14.13
CA LYS A 121 9.74 -9.83 -14.43
C LYS A 121 8.31 -10.00 -14.92
N ASP A 122 7.52 -8.95 -14.76
CA ASP A 122 6.23 -8.78 -15.41
C ASP A 122 6.13 -7.33 -15.95
N ARG A 123 4.95 -6.90 -16.37
CA ARG A 123 4.73 -5.57 -16.96
C ARG A 123 4.76 -4.38 -15.99
N SER A 124 5.00 -4.59 -14.70
CA SER A 124 5.02 -3.49 -13.72
C SER A 124 6.34 -2.74 -13.75
N SER A 125 6.30 -1.41 -13.69
CA SER A 125 7.49 -0.59 -13.50
C SER A 125 7.92 -0.58 -12.02
N MET A 126 9.14 -0.14 -11.74
CA MET A 126 9.56 0.12 -10.35
C MET A 126 8.74 1.24 -9.70
N LEU A 127 8.24 2.21 -10.46
CA LEU A 127 7.35 3.24 -9.92
C LEU A 127 6.05 2.62 -9.38
N PHE A 128 5.51 1.59 -10.04
CA PHE A 128 4.37 0.84 -9.51
C PHE A 128 4.68 0.20 -8.16
N MET A 129 5.86 -0.39 -8.00
CA MET A 129 6.29 -0.97 -6.73
C MET A 129 6.38 0.08 -5.63
N PHE A 130 7.06 1.21 -5.88
CA PHE A 130 7.18 2.29 -4.90
C PHE A 130 5.83 2.90 -4.55
N PHE A 131 4.98 3.13 -5.55
CA PHE A 131 3.63 3.63 -5.32
C PHE A 131 2.77 2.62 -4.54
N ALA A 132 2.86 1.32 -4.84
CA ALA A 132 2.14 0.29 -4.10
C ALA A 132 2.52 0.32 -2.62
N GLN A 133 3.82 0.28 -2.30
CA GLN A 133 4.30 0.38 -0.92
C GLN A 133 3.83 1.69 -0.26
N TRP A 134 4.08 2.82 -0.91
CA TRP A 134 3.70 4.14 -0.41
C TRP A 134 2.20 4.26 -0.13
N PHE A 135 1.37 3.79 -1.06
CA PHE A 135 -0.08 3.81 -0.93
C PHE A 135 -0.54 2.93 0.24
N THR A 136 -0.08 1.68 0.31
CA THR A 136 -0.57 0.73 1.31
C THR A 136 -0.10 1.03 2.72
N ASP A 137 1.06 1.66 2.91
CA ASP A 137 1.58 2.02 4.23
C ASP A 137 0.65 3.00 5.00
N SER A 138 -0.32 3.64 4.32
CA SER A 138 -1.39 4.43 4.97
C SER A 138 -2.43 3.59 5.71
N VAL A 139 -2.70 2.36 5.23
CA VAL A 139 -3.82 1.54 5.69
C VAL A 139 -3.41 0.19 6.27
N LEU A 140 -2.30 -0.40 5.79
CA LEU A 140 -1.80 -1.72 6.20
C LEU A 140 -0.74 -1.57 7.29
N ARG A 141 -1.19 -1.34 8.52
CA ARG A 141 -0.34 -0.84 9.62
C ARG A 141 -0.44 -1.69 10.89
N ILE A 142 0.08 -2.91 10.88
CA ILE A 142 0.15 -3.76 12.09
C ILE A 142 0.85 -3.00 13.23
N ASN A 143 0.26 -3.02 14.42
CA ASN A 143 0.86 -2.42 15.61
C ASN A 143 2.04 -3.28 16.09
N PRO A 144 3.26 -2.72 16.21
CA PRO A 144 4.43 -3.48 16.63
C PRO A 144 4.35 -4.00 18.07
N LEU A 145 3.48 -3.42 18.92
CA LEU A 145 3.33 -3.82 20.32
C LEU A 145 2.23 -4.85 20.54
N ASP A 146 1.28 -4.99 19.61
CA ASP A 146 0.20 -5.98 19.67
C ASP A 146 -0.27 -6.26 18.25
N ARG A 147 0.17 -7.39 17.68
CA ARG A 147 -0.13 -7.76 16.29
C ARG A 147 -1.61 -7.99 16.02
N ARG A 148 -2.45 -8.09 17.05
CA ARG A 148 -3.93 -8.07 16.88
C ARG A 148 -4.43 -6.70 16.45
N GLN A 149 -3.70 -5.65 16.83
CA GLN A 149 -4.06 -4.27 16.57
C GLN A 149 -3.40 -3.75 15.30
N ASN A 150 -3.99 -2.69 14.76
CA ASN A 150 -3.43 -1.89 13.69
C ASN A 150 -3.46 -0.40 14.08
N THR A 151 -2.51 0.36 13.59
CA THR A 151 -2.38 1.81 13.85
C THR A 151 -3.00 2.66 12.74
N SER A 152 -3.70 2.05 11.79
CA SER A 152 -4.38 2.78 10.72
C SER A 152 -5.65 3.45 11.27
N ASN A 153 -6.00 4.59 10.69
CA ASN A 153 -7.34 5.17 10.86
C ASN A 153 -8.38 4.55 9.90
N HIS A 154 -7.97 3.53 9.13
CA HIS A 154 -8.75 2.84 8.11
C HIS A 154 -9.29 3.71 6.99
N ASN A 155 -8.69 4.86 6.69
CA ASN A 155 -9.11 5.71 5.58
C ASN A 155 -7.96 5.89 4.59
N ILE A 156 -8.32 6.15 3.33
CA ILE A 156 -7.37 6.66 2.34
C ILE A 156 -7.42 8.18 2.44
N ASP A 157 -6.48 8.76 3.17
CA ASP A 157 -6.51 10.16 3.59
C ASP A 157 -5.19 10.91 3.38
N LEU A 158 -4.26 10.30 2.65
CA LEU A 158 -2.94 10.85 2.34
C LEU A 158 -2.09 11.11 3.61
N CYS A 159 -2.32 10.34 4.69
CA CYS A 159 -1.56 10.43 5.94
C CYS A 159 -0.05 10.22 5.78
N GLN A 160 0.45 9.73 4.63
CA GLN A 160 1.87 9.71 4.28
C GLN A 160 2.52 11.09 4.38
N ILE A 161 1.78 12.16 4.04
CA ILE A 161 2.28 13.55 4.08
C ILE A 161 1.57 14.42 5.12
N TYR A 162 0.38 14.02 5.58
CA TYR A 162 -0.38 14.77 6.60
C TYR A 162 -0.34 14.16 8.00
N GLY A 163 0.14 12.92 8.16
CA GLY A 163 0.07 12.19 9.42
C GLY A 163 -1.33 11.62 9.72
N LEU A 164 -1.40 10.73 10.72
CA LEU A 164 -2.63 10.00 11.09
C LEU A 164 -3.62 10.83 11.93
N THR A 165 -3.17 11.95 12.49
CA THR A 165 -3.94 12.80 13.40
C THR A 165 -3.78 14.26 13.00
N GLU A 166 -4.76 15.11 13.36
CA GLU A 166 -4.65 16.56 13.11
C GLU A 166 -3.47 17.18 13.86
N ALA A 167 -3.08 16.63 15.02
CA ALA A 167 -1.89 17.06 15.73
C ALA A 167 -0.61 16.83 14.89
N ALA A 168 -0.49 15.65 14.27
CA ALA A 168 0.62 15.36 13.36
C ALA A 168 0.59 16.25 12.11
N ALA A 169 -0.61 16.50 11.56
CA ALA A 169 -0.78 17.40 10.42
C ALA A 169 -0.30 18.83 10.75
N ASN A 170 -0.66 19.33 11.94
CA ASN A 170 -0.23 20.65 12.41
C ASN A 170 1.29 20.75 12.55
N VAL A 171 1.95 19.73 13.08
CA VAL A 171 3.42 19.71 13.17
C VAL A 171 4.09 19.83 11.79
N LEU A 172 3.51 19.19 10.76
CA LEU A 172 4.04 19.17 9.40
C LEU A 172 3.69 20.42 8.59
N ARG A 173 2.82 21.31 9.10
CA ARG A 173 2.41 22.55 8.42
C ARG A 173 3.40 23.67 8.62
N SER A 174 3.54 24.49 7.59
CA SER A 174 4.27 25.75 7.66
C SER A 174 3.50 26.81 8.45
N HIS A 175 2.17 26.68 8.52
CA HIS A 175 1.23 27.71 9.00
C HIS A 175 1.27 29.01 8.19
N GLU A 176 1.79 28.94 6.96
CA GLU A 176 1.80 30.04 6.02
C GLU A 176 1.18 29.62 4.67
N GLY A 177 0.14 30.33 4.26
CA GLY A 177 -0.51 30.13 2.96
C GLY A 177 -1.16 28.75 2.77
N GLY A 178 -1.46 28.05 3.86
CA GLY A 178 -2.02 26.71 3.91
C GLY A 178 -1.03 25.60 3.58
N ARG A 179 0.28 25.87 3.54
CA ARG A 179 1.29 24.94 3.00
C ARG A 179 1.83 23.96 4.02
N LEU A 180 2.33 22.84 3.53
CA LEU A 180 3.23 21.95 4.27
C LEU A 180 4.64 22.54 4.33
N ARG A 181 5.40 22.21 5.40
CA ARG A 181 6.82 22.57 5.50
C ARG A 181 7.61 21.88 4.38
N SER A 182 8.44 22.67 3.73
CA SER A 182 9.34 22.24 2.67
C SER A 182 10.62 23.08 2.70
N GLN A 183 11.61 22.68 1.91
CA GLN A 183 12.88 23.38 1.75
C GLN A 183 13.36 23.27 0.30
N ILE A 184 14.21 24.21 -0.13
CA ILE A 184 14.81 24.17 -1.46
C ILE A 184 16.21 23.56 -1.37
N ILE A 185 16.44 22.47 -2.10
CA ILE A 185 17.73 21.77 -2.20
C ILE A 185 18.08 21.68 -3.68
N ASN A 186 19.24 22.18 -4.07
CA ASN A 186 19.70 22.19 -5.47
C ASN A 186 18.66 22.81 -6.44
N GLY A 187 17.92 23.83 -5.99
CA GLY A 187 16.88 24.50 -6.77
C GLY A 187 15.52 23.80 -6.80
N GLU A 188 15.37 22.64 -6.15
CA GLU A 188 14.16 21.83 -6.11
C GLU A 188 13.49 21.82 -4.71
N GLU A 189 12.16 21.76 -4.65
CA GLU A 189 11.41 21.72 -3.39
C GLU A 189 11.31 20.29 -2.83
N PHE A 190 11.81 20.05 -1.62
CA PHE A 190 11.71 18.77 -0.91
C PHE A 190 11.03 18.95 0.44
N LEU A 191 10.66 17.85 1.10
CA LEU A 191 10.18 17.89 2.47
C LEU A 191 11.25 18.46 3.40
N ASP A 192 10.85 19.07 4.50
CA ASP A 192 11.79 19.55 5.51
C ASP A 192 12.50 18.39 6.21
N TYR A 193 13.76 18.59 6.62
CA TYR A 193 14.54 17.56 7.32
C TYR A 193 13.99 17.33 8.72
N LEU A 194 13.88 16.05 9.09
CA LEU A 194 13.52 15.61 10.43
C LEU A 194 14.59 15.98 11.45
N CYS A 195 15.85 15.88 11.05
CA CYS A 195 17.01 16.01 11.92
C CYS A 195 17.81 17.28 11.61
N GLU A 196 18.60 17.69 12.60
CA GLU A 196 19.60 18.74 12.51
C GLU A 196 20.85 18.37 13.31
N GLN A 197 21.90 19.16 13.15
CA GLN A 197 23.12 19.04 13.94
C GLN A 197 23.11 20.12 15.02
N ASN A 198 23.22 19.72 16.29
CA ASN A 198 23.26 20.68 17.39
C ASN A 198 24.63 21.36 17.51
N GLY A 199 24.74 22.35 18.40
CA GLY A 199 25.98 23.12 18.61
C GLY A 199 27.21 22.30 19.01
N ASN A 200 27.03 21.05 19.47
CA ASN A 200 28.11 20.12 19.81
C ASN A 200 28.43 19.13 18.67
N GLY A 201 27.83 19.31 17.49
CA GLY A 201 28.06 18.45 16.35
C GLY A 201 27.25 17.14 16.35
N LYS A 202 26.34 16.92 17.30
CA LYS A 202 25.54 15.68 17.41
C LYS A 202 24.25 15.81 16.61
N VAL A 203 23.88 14.74 15.89
CA VAL A 203 22.60 14.65 15.20
C VAL A 203 21.46 14.50 16.21
N GLN A 204 20.44 15.34 16.08
CA GLN A 204 19.21 15.29 16.86
C GLN A 204 17.99 15.54 15.97
N ILE A 205 16.80 15.13 16.43
CA ILE A 205 15.54 15.51 15.80
C ILE A 205 15.29 16.99 16.10
N LYS A 206 14.79 17.76 15.13
CA LYS A 206 14.46 19.18 15.35
C LYS A 206 13.34 19.30 16.38
N ASP A 207 13.42 20.32 17.23
CA ASP A 207 12.51 20.48 18.38
C ASP A 207 11.03 20.42 17.99
N HIS A 208 10.64 21.04 16.87
CA HIS A 208 9.24 21.08 16.44
C HIS A 208 8.71 19.73 15.91
N TYR A 209 9.56 18.75 15.61
CA TYR A 209 9.14 17.42 15.16
C TYR A 209 8.98 16.40 16.28
N HIS A 210 9.26 16.76 17.54
CA HIS A 210 9.09 15.87 18.68
C HIS A 210 7.64 15.40 18.88
N ASP A 211 6.66 16.17 18.40
CA ASP A 211 5.25 15.83 18.51
C ASP A 211 4.73 14.89 17.41
N LEU A 212 5.59 14.46 16.48
CA LEU A 212 5.22 13.44 15.51
C LEU A 212 5.02 12.08 16.21
N PRO A 213 3.93 11.34 15.94
CA PRO A 213 3.62 10.11 16.67
C PRO A 213 4.70 9.02 16.63
N TYR A 214 5.51 8.97 15.58
CA TYR A 214 6.60 8.01 15.45
C TYR A 214 7.94 8.50 16.03
N VAL A 215 8.06 9.79 16.32
CA VAL A 215 9.16 10.34 17.11
C VAL A 215 8.85 10.15 18.59
N GLN A 216 7.60 10.41 18.96
CA GLN A 216 7.08 10.04 20.27
C GLN A 216 7.28 8.53 20.50
N LYS A 217 7.61 8.16 21.73
CA LYS A 217 7.81 6.77 22.18
C LYS A 217 9.05 6.05 21.63
N GLY A 218 10.02 6.75 21.04
CA GLY A 218 11.32 6.17 20.73
C GLY A 218 11.37 5.35 19.43
N LEU A 219 10.30 5.36 18.62
CA LEU A 219 10.22 4.52 17.42
C LEU A 219 11.16 5.02 16.32
N ALA A 220 11.33 6.34 16.15
CA ALA A 220 12.30 6.92 15.22
C ALA A 220 13.74 6.49 15.58
N GLU A 221 14.10 6.53 16.86
CA GLU A 221 15.39 6.10 17.37
C GLU A 221 15.64 4.61 17.10
N LEU A 222 14.61 3.77 17.23
CA LEU A 222 14.67 2.35 16.92
C LEU A 222 14.85 2.12 15.41
N LEU A 223 14.06 2.79 14.57
CA LEU A 223 14.08 2.64 13.11
C LEU A 223 15.38 3.12 12.49
N PHE A 224 15.99 4.18 13.05
CA PHE A 224 17.17 4.83 12.48
C PHE A 224 18.45 4.54 13.27
N LYS A 225 18.41 3.64 14.27
CA LYS A 225 19.54 3.30 15.15
C LYS A 225 20.82 2.99 14.37
N ASN A 226 20.68 2.18 13.32
CA ASN A 226 21.80 1.65 12.54
C ASN A 226 22.17 2.53 11.33
N LEU A 227 21.52 3.69 11.14
CA LEU A 227 21.87 4.60 10.06
C LEU A 227 23.10 5.45 10.45
N PRO A 228 24.07 5.64 9.54
CA PRO A 228 25.11 6.63 9.70
C PRO A 228 24.53 8.03 9.87
N ASP A 229 25.24 8.88 10.62
CA ASP A 229 24.77 10.25 10.95
C ASP A 229 24.56 11.12 9.69
N GLU A 230 25.39 10.94 8.66
CA GLU A 230 25.22 11.57 7.34
C GLU A 230 23.86 11.23 6.69
N ARG A 231 23.37 9.98 6.86
CA ARG A 231 22.06 9.56 6.36
C ARG A 231 20.94 10.06 7.26
N LYS A 232 21.15 10.09 8.58
CA LYS A 232 20.17 10.62 9.55
C LYS A 232 19.88 12.10 9.32
N LEU A 233 20.90 12.90 9.01
CA LEU A 233 20.75 14.33 8.69
C LEU A 233 19.93 14.57 7.40
N LYS A 234 19.75 13.55 6.57
CA LYS A 234 18.98 13.60 5.33
C LYS A 234 17.57 13.01 5.47
N LEU A 235 17.19 12.51 6.64
CA LEU A 235 15.82 12.04 6.88
C LEU A 235 14.85 13.21 6.75
N TYR A 236 13.74 13.00 6.05
CA TYR A 236 12.67 13.98 5.97
C TYR A 236 11.64 13.76 7.07
N ALA A 237 11.05 14.85 7.55
CA ALA A 237 9.85 14.80 8.37
C ALA A 237 8.68 14.41 7.47
N THR A 238 7.98 13.34 7.85
CA THR A 238 6.91 12.75 7.04
C THR A 238 5.71 12.48 7.93
N GLY A 239 4.57 12.13 7.36
CA GLY A 239 3.39 11.77 8.15
C GLY A 239 3.50 10.41 8.85
N LEU A 240 4.31 9.49 8.30
CA LEU A 240 4.40 8.09 8.75
C LEU A 240 5.86 7.67 8.94
N GLU A 241 6.10 6.76 9.88
CA GLU A 241 7.43 6.27 10.29
C GLU A 241 8.25 5.62 9.17
N ARG A 242 7.58 5.07 8.15
CA ARG A 242 8.22 4.44 6.97
C ARG A 242 8.52 5.42 5.85
N GLY A 243 8.29 6.71 6.09
CA GLY A 243 8.39 7.81 5.13
C GLY A 243 9.73 7.92 4.41
N ASN A 244 10.79 7.39 5.02
CA ASN A 244 12.17 7.45 4.53
C ASN A 244 12.69 6.09 4.05
N SER A 245 11.82 5.11 3.81
CA SER A 245 12.22 3.71 3.55
C SER A 245 13.00 3.52 2.24
N SER A 246 12.68 4.29 1.19
CA SER A 246 13.40 4.30 -0.08
C SER A 246 13.28 5.63 -0.82
N ILE A 247 14.21 5.90 -1.75
CA ILE A 247 14.16 7.10 -2.58
C ILE A 247 12.87 7.20 -3.39
N GLY A 248 12.31 6.06 -3.82
CA GLY A 248 11.06 6.02 -4.57
C GLY A 248 9.84 6.33 -3.71
N TYR A 249 9.81 5.86 -2.46
CA TYR A 249 8.78 6.24 -1.48
C TYR A 249 8.76 7.76 -1.29
N VAL A 250 9.94 8.33 -1.02
CA VAL A 250 10.09 9.77 -0.80
C VAL A 250 9.77 10.55 -2.06
N ALA A 251 10.15 10.08 -3.24
CA ALA A 251 9.82 10.73 -4.50
C ALA A 251 8.29 10.89 -4.68
N VAL A 252 7.51 9.85 -4.36
CA VAL A 252 6.04 9.92 -4.40
C VAL A 252 5.51 10.89 -3.33
N SER A 253 6.03 10.85 -2.10
CA SER A 253 5.67 11.80 -1.04
C SER A 253 5.95 13.25 -1.46
N THR A 254 7.11 13.53 -2.06
CA THR A 254 7.50 14.86 -2.55
C THR A 254 6.56 15.33 -3.66
N LEU A 255 6.16 14.47 -4.60
CA LEU A 255 5.18 14.82 -5.64
C LEU A 255 3.85 15.26 -5.03
N PHE A 256 3.31 14.52 -4.06
CA PHE A 256 2.03 14.86 -3.43
C PHE A 256 2.14 16.08 -2.49
N MET A 257 3.29 16.30 -1.85
CA MET A 257 3.56 17.51 -1.06
C MET A 257 3.63 18.75 -1.97
N ARG A 258 4.37 18.68 -3.09
CA ARG A 258 4.41 19.76 -4.09
C ARG A 258 3.02 20.05 -4.65
N GLU A 259 2.24 19.01 -4.96
CA GLU A 259 0.86 19.20 -5.45
C GLU A 259 -0.02 19.89 -4.41
N HIS A 260 0.12 19.55 -3.13
CA HIS A 260 -0.57 20.25 -2.05
C HIS A 260 -0.19 21.74 -2.00
N ASN A 261 1.11 22.05 -1.94
CA ASN A 261 1.60 23.44 -1.88
C ASN A 261 1.19 24.25 -3.12
N ARG A 262 1.18 23.62 -4.30
CA ARG A 262 0.68 24.19 -5.55
C ARG A 262 -0.82 24.48 -5.48
N ILE A 263 -1.63 23.54 -5.00
CA ILE A 263 -3.07 23.72 -4.79
C ILE A 263 -3.33 24.88 -3.84
N CYS A 264 -2.63 24.96 -2.70
CA CYS A 264 -2.74 26.07 -1.76
C CYS A 264 -2.48 27.44 -2.42
N GLY A 265 -1.42 27.53 -3.25
CA GLY A 265 -1.12 28.74 -4.01
C GLY A 265 -2.24 29.12 -5.00
N GLU A 266 -2.78 28.16 -5.74
CA GLU A 266 -3.87 28.39 -6.69
C GLU A 266 -5.19 28.75 -6.00
N LEU A 267 -5.46 28.17 -4.83
CA LEU A 267 -6.61 28.53 -3.99
C LEU A 267 -6.48 29.94 -3.43
N LYS A 268 -5.30 30.35 -2.94
CA LYS A 268 -5.07 31.71 -2.44
C LYS A 268 -5.26 32.76 -3.53
N LYS A 269 -4.76 32.52 -4.75
CA LYS A 269 -4.95 33.42 -5.89
C LYS A 269 -6.43 33.64 -6.23
N ARG A 270 -7.24 32.57 -6.15
CA ARG A 270 -8.68 32.60 -6.45
C ARG A 270 -9.54 33.08 -5.29
N ASN A 271 -9.03 32.94 -4.07
CA ASN A 271 -9.72 33.29 -2.85
C ASN A 271 -8.77 34.08 -1.92
N PRO A 272 -8.50 35.36 -2.23
CA PRO A 272 -7.51 36.16 -1.50
C PRO A 272 -7.81 36.29 0.00
N ASP A 273 -9.07 36.24 0.40
CA ASP A 273 -9.51 36.41 1.79
C ASP A 273 -9.46 35.12 2.62
N TRP A 274 -9.11 33.97 2.03
CA TRP A 274 -9.00 32.73 2.80
C TRP A 274 -7.75 32.73 3.69
N ASP A 275 -7.95 32.26 4.92
CA ASP A 275 -6.90 32.04 5.91
C ASP A 275 -6.11 30.76 5.66
N ASP A 276 -5.04 30.57 6.45
CA ASP A 276 -4.15 29.41 6.37
C ASP A 276 -4.90 28.08 6.54
N GLU A 277 -5.78 28.00 7.54
CA GLU A 277 -6.52 26.79 7.87
C GLU A 277 -7.44 26.35 6.73
N ARG A 278 -8.23 27.29 6.18
CA ARG A 278 -9.14 26.97 5.08
C ARG A 278 -8.38 26.56 3.82
N LEU A 279 -7.26 27.20 3.52
CA LEU A 279 -6.40 26.82 2.40
C LEU A 279 -5.86 25.40 2.58
N PHE A 280 -5.28 25.10 3.75
CA PHE A 280 -4.73 23.79 4.07
C PHE A 280 -5.77 22.68 3.94
N GLN A 281 -6.92 22.82 4.63
CA GLN A 281 -7.95 21.78 4.66
C GLN A 281 -8.58 21.60 3.27
N THR A 282 -8.86 22.68 2.55
CA THR A 282 -9.42 22.56 1.19
C THR A 282 -8.43 21.89 0.23
N ALA A 283 -7.15 22.25 0.29
CA ALA A 283 -6.11 21.63 -0.53
C ALA A 283 -5.91 20.15 -0.19
N ARG A 284 -5.95 19.78 1.11
CA ARG A 284 -5.91 18.40 1.58
C ARG A 284 -7.05 17.57 1.00
N LEU A 285 -8.29 18.07 1.05
CA LEU A 285 -9.46 17.37 0.50
C LEU A 285 -9.32 17.15 -1.02
N ILE A 286 -8.88 18.16 -1.77
CA ILE A 286 -8.64 18.03 -3.21
C ILE A 286 -7.56 16.97 -3.49
N ASN A 287 -6.43 17.01 -2.76
CA ASN A 287 -5.31 16.10 -2.97
C ASN A 287 -5.67 14.64 -2.60
N MET A 288 -6.46 14.45 -1.54
CA MET A 288 -7.03 13.14 -1.18
C MET A 288 -7.91 12.57 -2.29
N ALA A 289 -8.75 13.40 -2.92
CA ALA A 289 -9.58 12.99 -4.05
C ALA A 289 -8.74 12.65 -5.29
N ILE A 290 -7.65 13.39 -5.54
CA ILE A 290 -6.68 13.07 -6.59
C ILE A 290 -6.04 11.69 -6.34
N LEU A 291 -5.56 11.40 -5.13
CA LEU A 291 -5.02 10.08 -4.80
C LEU A 291 -6.04 8.98 -5.09
N MET A 292 -7.25 9.09 -4.52
CA MET A 292 -8.29 8.08 -4.69
C MET A 292 -8.66 7.86 -6.17
N LYS A 293 -8.68 8.93 -6.96
CA LYS A 293 -8.86 8.85 -8.41
C LYS A 293 -7.72 8.09 -9.07
N LEU A 294 -6.47 8.49 -8.84
CA LEU A 294 -5.28 7.83 -9.41
C LEU A 294 -5.22 6.34 -9.05
N THR A 295 -5.62 5.98 -7.83
CA THR A 295 -5.70 4.58 -7.42
C THR A 295 -6.69 3.80 -8.28
N ILE A 296 -7.83 4.37 -8.68
CA ILE A 296 -8.82 3.71 -9.54
C ILE A 296 -8.38 3.72 -11.01
N VAL A 297 -8.07 4.90 -11.56
CA VAL A 297 -7.96 5.08 -13.01
C VAL A 297 -6.60 4.65 -13.57
N ASP A 298 -5.56 4.64 -12.75
CA ASP A 298 -4.20 4.29 -13.16
C ASP A 298 -3.77 2.96 -12.48
N TYR A 299 -3.71 2.94 -11.15
CA TYR A 299 -3.17 1.81 -10.38
C TYR A 299 -4.00 0.51 -10.48
N ILE A 300 -5.32 0.55 -10.20
CA ILE A 300 -6.19 -0.64 -10.29
C ILE A 300 -6.35 -1.10 -11.74
N ASN A 301 -6.45 -0.18 -12.70
CA ASN A 301 -6.49 -0.54 -14.12
C ASN A 301 -5.20 -1.23 -14.58
N HIS A 302 -4.03 -0.83 -14.06
CA HIS A 302 -2.75 -1.53 -14.31
C HIS A 302 -2.76 -2.95 -13.75
N ILE A 303 -3.25 -3.13 -12.52
CA ILE A 303 -3.42 -4.46 -11.90
C ILE A 303 -4.36 -5.34 -12.74
N ALA A 304 -5.51 -4.80 -13.14
CA ALA A 304 -6.51 -5.50 -13.94
C ALA A 304 -6.05 -5.78 -15.38
N GLY A 305 -5.02 -5.07 -15.86
CA GLY A 305 -4.46 -5.20 -17.21
C GLY A 305 -5.30 -4.61 -18.32
N ASN A 306 -6.26 -3.76 -17.98
CA ASN A 306 -7.09 -3.07 -18.93
C ASN A 306 -7.67 -1.79 -18.31
N ARG A 307 -7.89 -0.77 -19.14
CA ARG A 307 -8.56 0.48 -18.73
C ARG A 307 -10.08 0.31 -18.76
N LEU A 308 -10.63 -0.28 -17.71
CA LEU A 308 -12.08 -0.50 -17.56
C LEU A 308 -12.68 0.41 -16.50
N PHE A 309 -11.94 0.65 -15.43
CA PHE A 309 -12.45 1.35 -14.27
C PHE A 309 -12.25 2.85 -14.43
N GLU A 310 -13.32 3.59 -14.16
CA GLU A 310 -13.31 5.05 -14.09
C GLU A 310 -13.68 5.49 -12.68
N PHE A 311 -13.20 6.66 -12.29
CA PHE A 311 -13.56 7.27 -11.02
C PHE A 311 -14.96 7.89 -11.10
N ASP A 312 -15.97 7.20 -10.57
CA ASP A 312 -17.35 7.71 -10.55
C ASP A 312 -17.97 7.60 -9.16
N THR A 313 -18.13 8.74 -8.48
CA THR A 313 -18.63 8.81 -7.10
C THR A 313 -20.15 8.62 -6.98
N ARG A 314 -20.90 8.59 -8.09
CA ARG A 314 -22.37 8.75 -8.08
C ARG A 314 -23.19 7.47 -7.90
N PHE A 315 -22.57 6.31 -7.71
CA PHE A 315 -23.28 5.02 -7.67
C PHE A 315 -23.10 4.24 -6.38
N ALA A 316 -21.96 4.39 -5.70
CA ALA A 316 -21.56 3.54 -4.59
C ALA A 316 -22.55 3.58 -3.42
N GLU A 317 -23.02 4.78 -3.02
CA GLU A 317 -23.99 4.97 -1.92
C GLU A 317 -25.28 4.16 -2.05
N LYS A 318 -25.65 3.76 -3.28
CA LYS A 318 -26.87 3.00 -3.58
C LYS A 318 -26.65 1.49 -3.52
N LYS A 319 -25.44 1.03 -3.19
CA LYS A 319 -25.06 -0.39 -3.23
C LYS A 319 -25.05 -1.00 -1.83
N SER A 320 -25.37 -2.28 -1.76
CA SER A 320 -25.44 -3.03 -0.50
C SER A 320 -24.12 -3.05 0.27
N TRP A 321 -22.99 -3.01 -0.45
CA TRP A 321 -21.64 -3.00 0.11
C TRP A 321 -21.17 -1.63 0.61
N TYR A 322 -21.95 -0.55 0.45
CA TYR A 322 -21.55 0.80 0.87
C TYR A 322 -21.54 0.94 2.40
N ARG A 323 -20.37 0.74 2.99
CA ARG A 323 -20.15 0.74 4.44
C ARG A 323 -18.74 1.22 4.73
N LEU A 324 -18.60 2.02 5.79
CA LEU A 324 -17.33 2.65 6.16
C LEU A 324 -16.19 1.64 6.19
N PRO A 325 -14.99 2.07 5.78
CA PRO A 325 -13.85 1.18 5.66
C PRO A 325 -13.41 0.59 6.99
N TRP A 326 -12.92 -0.65 6.91
CA TRP A 326 -12.26 -1.36 7.99
C TRP A 326 -11.33 -2.39 7.36
N ILE A 327 -10.03 -2.18 7.58
CA ILE A 327 -8.96 -3.02 7.04
C ILE A 327 -8.96 -4.37 7.74
N ALA A 328 -8.74 -5.40 6.95
CA ALA A 328 -8.74 -6.78 7.41
C ALA A 328 -7.34 -7.37 7.44
N LEU A 329 -7.12 -8.36 8.30
CA LEU A 329 -5.86 -9.08 8.36
C LEU A 329 -5.52 -9.71 7.00
N GLU A 330 -6.49 -10.32 6.32
CA GLU A 330 -6.23 -10.98 5.04
C GLU A 330 -5.85 -9.97 3.94
N PHE A 331 -6.37 -8.73 4.01
CA PHE A 331 -6.02 -7.64 3.12
C PHE A 331 -4.60 -7.10 3.40
N ASP A 332 -4.18 -7.08 4.67
CA ASP A 332 -2.80 -6.76 5.05
C ASP A 332 -1.80 -7.78 4.49
N LEU A 333 -2.08 -9.08 4.66
CA LEU A 333 -1.16 -10.14 4.25
C LEU A 333 -1.10 -10.33 2.73
N LEU A 334 -2.20 -10.14 2.00
CA LEU A 334 -2.19 -10.32 0.54
C LEU A 334 -1.37 -9.25 -0.21
N TYR A 335 -1.04 -8.14 0.45
CA TYR A 335 -0.30 -7.02 -0.13
C TYR A 335 1.22 -7.09 0.08
N ARG A 336 1.74 -8.22 0.59
CA ARG A 336 3.17 -8.48 0.82
C ARG A 336 3.92 -8.79 -0.49
N TRP A 337 3.94 -7.82 -1.39
CA TRP A 337 4.41 -7.96 -2.78
C TRP A 337 5.94 -7.84 -2.93
N HIS A 338 6.71 -8.49 -2.05
CA HIS A 338 8.17 -8.31 -2.00
C HIS A 338 8.91 -8.90 -3.21
N GLY A 339 8.28 -9.80 -3.97
CA GLY A 339 8.77 -10.26 -5.27
C GLY A 339 8.91 -9.15 -6.32
N LEU A 340 8.32 -7.96 -6.11
CA LEU A 340 8.52 -6.79 -6.96
C LEU A 340 9.93 -6.19 -6.84
N ILE A 341 10.65 -6.42 -5.74
CA ILE A 341 11.83 -5.62 -5.38
C ILE A 341 13.06 -6.04 -6.21
N PRO A 342 13.62 -5.17 -7.07
CA PRO A 342 14.81 -5.51 -7.84
C PRO A 342 16.10 -5.39 -7.03
N ASP A 343 17.16 -6.05 -7.51
CA ASP A 343 18.48 -6.02 -6.88
C ASP A 343 19.20 -4.67 -7.07
N SER A 344 18.85 -3.94 -8.12
CA SER A 344 19.40 -2.62 -8.43
C SER A 344 18.42 -1.78 -9.24
N MET A 345 18.71 -0.49 -9.34
CA MET A 345 18.07 0.47 -10.24
C MET A 345 19.16 1.13 -11.08
N LYS A 346 18.93 1.32 -12.37
CA LYS A 346 19.78 2.16 -13.22
C LYS A 346 19.26 3.59 -13.25
N VAL A 347 20.11 4.57 -13.00
CA VAL A 347 19.79 6.00 -13.08
C VAL A 347 20.80 6.65 -14.01
N ASP A 348 20.33 7.14 -15.16
CA ASP A 348 21.20 7.48 -16.30
C ASP A 348 22.12 6.28 -16.61
N ASP A 349 23.45 6.42 -16.48
CA ASP A 349 24.41 5.32 -16.66
C ASP A 349 24.84 4.62 -15.35
N ALA A 350 24.47 5.16 -14.19
CA ALA A 350 24.86 4.64 -12.90
C ALA A 350 23.96 3.48 -12.45
N VAL A 351 24.55 2.42 -11.88
CA VAL A 351 23.83 1.34 -11.22
C VAL A 351 23.77 1.63 -9.72
N VAL A 352 22.57 1.85 -9.21
CA VAL A 352 22.27 2.07 -7.80
C VAL A 352 21.87 0.73 -7.19
N SER A 353 22.64 0.26 -6.20
CA SER A 353 22.32 -0.98 -5.49
C SER A 353 21.04 -0.82 -4.65
N GLN A 354 20.41 -1.94 -4.32
CA GLN A 354 19.28 -1.94 -3.39
C GLN A 354 19.57 -1.39 -2.00
N THR A 355 20.80 -1.54 -1.51
CA THR A 355 21.21 -0.94 -0.24
C THR A 355 21.36 0.58 -0.34
N ASP A 356 21.62 1.10 -1.54
CA ASP A 356 21.81 2.54 -1.76
C ASP A 356 20.50 3.28 -2.01
N TYR A 357 19.53 2.69 -2.70
CA TYR A 357 18.23 3.35 -2.90
C TYR A 357 17.30 3.25 -1.67
N ARG A 358 17.71 2.54 -0.61
CA ARG A 358 16.99 2.40 0.67
C ARG A 358 17.58 3.31 1.74
N PHE A 359 16.72 3.99 2.50
CA PHE A 359 17.13 4.89 3.59
C PHE A 359 18.23 5.91 3.22
N ASN A 360 18.15 6.48 2.02
CA ASN A 360 19.22 7.34 1.48
C ASN A 360 18.63 8.51 0.68
N ASN A 361 17.98 9.44 1.37
CA ASN A 361 17.37 10.60 0.72
C ASN A 361 18.40 11.54 0.11
N GLY A 362 19.64 11.57 0.64
CA GLY A 362 20.73 12.33 0.02
C GLY A 362 21.00 11.90 -1.42
N LEU A 363 20.83 10.61 -1.74
CA LEU A 363 20.91 10.12 -3.12
C LEU A 363 19.76 10.65 -3.99
N LEU A 364 18.53 10.76 -3.44
CA LEU A 364 17.41 11.38 -4.17
C LEU A 364 17.71 12.86 -4.49
N GLU A 365 18.26 13.60 -3.53
CA GLU A 365 18.66 15.01 -3.71
C GLU A 365 19.75 15.20 -4.77
N GLN A 366 20.67 14.24 -4.86
CA GLN A 366 21.74 14.23 -5.87
C GLN A 366 21.22 13.88 -7.27
N ILE A 367 20.32 12.89 -7.36
CA ILE A 367 19.72 12.47 -8.63
C ILE A 367 18.71 13.50 -9.15
N GLY A 368 17.96 14.13 -8.25
CA GLY A 368 16.82 14.99 -8.58
C GLY A 368 15.52 14.19 -8.75
N LEU A 369 14.39 14.83 -8.45
CA LEU A 369 13.10 14.14 -8.38
C LEU A 369 12.67 13.60 -9.75
N ALA A 370 12.87 14.40 -10.80
CA ALA A 370 12.45 14.05 -12.16
C ALA A 370 13.16 12.80 -12.68
N LYS A 371 14.48 12.70 -12.49
CA LYS A 371 15.27 11.54 -12.92
C LYS A 371 14.92 10.29 -12.13
N ALA A 372 14.68 10.39 -10.82
CA ALA A 372 14.27 9.25 -10.01
C ALA A 372 12.90 8.69 -10.46
N ILE A 373 11.94 9.57 -10.76
CA ILE A 373 10.63 9.17 -11.31
C ILE A 373 10.78 8.56 -12.71
N HIS A 374 11.58 9.16 -13.58
CA HIS A 374 11.85 8.63 -14.92
C HIS A 374 12.49 7.23 -14.86
N ALA A 375 13.58 7.09 -14.09
CA ALA A 375 14.30 5.84 -13.92
C ALA A 375 13.39 4.73 -13.37
N SER A 376 12.57 5.03 -12.36
CA SER A 376 11.63 4.05 -11.81
C SER A 376 10.49 3.69 -12.75
N SER A 377 10.12 4.58 -13.67
CA SER A 377 9.03 4.34 -14.63
C SER A 377 9.46 3.59 -15.89
N THR A 378 10.77 3.53 -16.15
CA THR A 378 11.37 2.94 -17.36
C THR A 378 12.13 1.65 -17.07
N GLN A 379 11.97 1.09 -15.87
CA GLN A 379 12.56 -0.18 -15.46
C GLN A 379 11.51 -1.11 -14.87
N ASN A 380 11.59 -2.41 -15.20
CA ASN A 380 10.71 -3.42 -14.65
C ASN A 380 10.96 -3.59 -13.15
N ALA A 381 9.87 -3.63 -12.39
CA ALA A 381 9.85 -4.35 -11.12
C ALA A 381 9.89 -5.86 -11.37
N GLY A 382 10.12 -6.63 -10.31
CA GLY A 382 9.96 -8.07 -10.33
C GLY A 382 8.49 -8.49 -10.49
N LYS A 383 8.27 -9.79 -10.65
CA LYS A 383 6.96 -10.43 -10.66
C LYS A 383 6.55 -10.79 -9.24
N ILE A 384 5.27 -10.60 -8.92
CA ILE A 384 4.67 -11.06 -7.66
C ILE A 384 4.38 -12.56 -7.75
N GLY A 385 4.80 -13.30 -6.73
CA GLY A 385 4.59 -14.74 -6.62
C GLY A 385 5.74 -15.41 -5.87
N LEU A 386 5.65 -16.73 -5.76
CA LEU A 386 6.72 -17.56 -5.21
C LEU A 386 8.00 -17.50 -6.05
N GLN A 387 9.13 -17.84 -5.43
CA GLN A 387 10.46 -17.93 -6.02
C GLN A 387 10.99 -16.63 -6.63
N ASN A 388 10.67 -15.46 -6.04
CA ASN A 388 11.12 -14.18 -6.58
C ASN A 388 11.47 -13.08 -5.55
N SER A 389 11.20 -13.31 -4.25
CA SER A 389 11.55 -12.37 -3.19
C SER A 389 13.07 -12.37 -2.94
N PRO A 390 13.71 -11.20 -2.78
CA PRO A 390 15.14 -11.14 -2.50
C PRO A 390 15.44 -11.72 -1.12
N LYS A 391 16.62 -12.34 -0.95
CA LYS A 391 16.98 -13.12 0.26
C LYS A 391 16.81 -12.36 1.58
N TRP A 392 17.17 -11.09 1.62
CA TRP A 392 17.04 -10.27 2.83
C TRP A 392 15.57 -9.98 3.23
N MET A 393 14.60 -10.24 2.35
CA MET A 393 13.17 -10.15 2.65
C MET A 393 12.56 -11.42 3.23
N LEU A 394 13.30 -12.53 3.33
CA LEU A 394 12.76 -13.78 3.87
C LEU A 394 12.25 -13.65 5.30
N GLY A 395 12.81 -12.74 6.11
CA GLY A 395 12.26 -12.44 7.44
C GLY A 395 10.84 -11.87 7.39
N ALA A 396 10.54 -11.04 6.38
CA ALA A 396 9.18 -10.52 6.18
C ALA A 396 8.21 -11.58 5.62
N GLU A 397 8.71 -12.51 4.80
CA GLU A 397 7.90 -13.65 4.32
C GLU A 397 7.56 -14.61 5.46
N TYR A 398 8.54 -14.93 6.31
CA TYR A 398 8.32 -15.69 7.54
C TYR A 398 7.29 -15.00 8.44
N ALA A 399 7.46 -13.70 8.68
CA ALA A 399 6.52 -12.92 9.51
C ALA A 399 5.08 -12.96 8.97
N MET A 400 4.91 -12.90 7.64
CA MET A 400 3.61 -13.03 6.98
C MET A 400 3.00 -14.43 7.21
N ILE A 401 3.77 -15.50 7.01
CA ILE A 401 3.33 -16.88 7.23
C ILE A 401 2.95 -17.08 8.70
N ARG A 402 3.83 -16.67 9.62
CA ARG A 402 3.59 -16.72 11.07
C ARG A 402 2.33 -15.97 11.46
N MET A 403 2.11 -14.75 10.98
CA MET A 403 0.90 -13.98 11.24
C MET A 403 -0.38 -14.74 10.82
N GLY A 404 -0.33 -15.42 9.66
CA GLY A 404 -1.43 -16.25 9.19
C GLY A 404 -1.74 -17.42 10.12
N ARG A 405 -0.70 -18.09 10.63
CA ARG A 405 -0.81 -19.22 11.57
C ARG A 405 -1.26 -18.79 12.96
N ASP A 406 -0.62 -17.75 13.51
CA ASP A 406 -0.86 -17.22 14.85
C ASP A 406 -2.30 -16.74 15.02
N PHE A 407 -2.95 -16.25 13.96
CA PHE A 407 -4.36 -15.83 13.97
C PHE A 407 -5.30 -16.83 13.27
N ARG A 408 -4.84 -18.05 13.02
CA ARG A 408 -5.61 -19.17 12.46
C ARG A 408 -6.39 -18.76 11.21
N LEU A 409 -5.73 -18.25 10.17
CA LEU A 409 -6.37 -18.08 8.87
C LEU A 409 -6.80 -19.44 8.31
N LYS A 410 -7.94 -19.47 7.60
CA LYS A 410 -8.43 -20.69 6.95
C LYS A 410 -7.55 -21.12 5.75
N PRO A 411 -7.67 -22.36 5.26
CA PRO A 411 -7.00 -22.79 4.03
C PRO A 411 -7.35 -21.92 2.83
N TYR A 412 -6.44 -21.85 1.87
CA TYR A 412 -6.58 -21.07 0.63
C TYR A 412 -7.92 -21.33 -0.11
N ASN A 413 -8.33 -22.59 -0.24
CA ASN A 413 -9.59 -22.95 -0.91
C ASN A 413 -10.86 -22.42 -0.19
N GLU A 414 -10.81 -22.14 1.11
CA GLU A 414 -11.93 -21.52 1.82
C GLU A 414 -12.14 -20.06 1.40
N TYR A 415 -11.05 -19.34 1.12
CA TYR A 415 -11.12 -17.99 0.57
C TYR A 415 -11.58 -17.99 -0.90
N ARG A 416 -11.20 -19.00 -1.69
CA ARG A 416 -11.79 -19.18 -3.04
C ARG A 416 -13.30 -19.32 -2.99
N LYS A 417 -13.80 -20.19 -2.10
CA LYS A 417 -15.25 -20.37 -1.88
C LYS A 417 -15.94 -19.08 -1.43
N LEU A 418 -15.31 -18.32 -0.51
CA LEU A 418 -15.81 -17.02 -0.09
C LEU A 418 -15.96 -16.07 -1.29
N PHE A 419 -14.95 -16.02 -2.16
CA PHE A 419 -14.91 -15.18 -3.36
C PHE A 419 -15.60 -15.79 -4.59
N LYS A 420 -16.42 -16.84 -4.40
CA LYS A 420 -17.21 -17.51 -5.45
C LYS A 420 -16.36 -18.06 -6.60
N LEU A 421 -15.10 -18.39 -6.32
CA LEU A 421 -14.20 -19.07 -7.24
C LEU A 421 -14.25 -20.58 -6.99
N SER A 422 -14.13 -21.37 -8.05
CA SER A 422 -14.01 -22.83 -7.94
C SER A 422 -12.77 -23.18 -7.11
N PRO A 423 -12.88 -24.10 -6.12
CA PRO A 423 -11.71 -24.63 -5.41
C PRO A 423 -10.69 -25.20 -6.41
N ILE A 424 -9.40 -25.06 -6.11
CA ILE A 424 -8.34 -25.70 -6.90
C ILE A 424 -8.22 -27.15 -6.46
N CYS A 425 -8.11 -28.07 -7.42
CA CYS A 425 -8.13 -29.51 -7.18
C CYS A 425 -6.73 -30.17 -7.16
N SER A 426 -5.68 -29.47 -7.61
CA SER A 426 -4.29 -29.96 -7.52
C SER A 426 -3.26 -28.83 -7.52
N PHE A 427 -2.04 -29.11 -7.03
CA PHE A 427 -0.95 -28.13 -7.08
C PHE A 427 -0.53 -27.82 -8.53
N GLN A 428 -0.60 -28.79 -9.45
CA GLN A 428 -0.36 -28.57 -10.87
C GLN A 428 -1.38 -27.60 -11.50
N GLU A 429 -2.65 -27.70 -11.10
CA GLU A 429 -3.67 -26.74 -11.53
C GLU A 429 -3.37 -25.34 -10.99
N LEU A 430 -2.99 -25.23 -9.72
CA LEU A 430 -2.65 -23.99 -9.03
C LEU A 430 -1.50 -23.25 -9.73
N THR A 431 -0.37 -23.92 -9.92
CA THR A 431 0.90 -23.29 -10.32
C THR A 431 1.07 -23.26 -11.84
N GLY A 432 0.55 -24.27 -12.56
CA GLY A 432 0.92 -24.53 -13.95
C GLY A 432 2.39 -24.91 -14.15
N ASP A 433 3.14 -25.13 -13.06
CA ASP A 433 4.57 -25.43 -13.02
C ASP A 433 4.77 -26.72 -12.22
N LYS A 434 5.30 -27.74 -12.89
CA LYS A 434 5.44 -29.08 -12.31
C LYS A 434 6.43 -29.11 -11.14
N GLU A 435 7.57 -28.44 -11.26
CA GLU A 435 8.58 -28.46 -10.20
C GLU A 435 8.07 -27.76 -8.94
N LEU A 436 7.37 -26.63 -9.10
CA LEU A 436 6.75 -25.94 -7.98
C LEU A 436 5.57 -26.74 -7.40
N ALA A 437 4.79 -27.41 -8.25
CA ALA A 437 3.69 -28.26 -7.80
C ALA A 437 4.19 -29.44 -6.95
N ASP A 438 5.22 -30.14 -7.42
CA ASP A 438 5.84 -31.27 -6.69
C ASP A 438 6.40 -30.80 -5.34
N LYS A 439 7.04 -29.62 -5.30
CA LYS A 439 7.52 -29.01 -4.04
C LYS A 439 6.39 -28.71 -3.05
N LEU A 440 5.29 -28.12 -3.52
CA LEU A 440 4.13 -27.83 -2.69
C LEU A 440 3.43 -29.11 -2.22
N GLU A 441 3.33 -30.13 -3.08
CA GLU A 441 2.76 -31.42 -2.74
C GLU A 441 3.58 -32.15 -1.67
N ASN A 442 4.91 -32.11 -1.76
CA ASN A 442 5.78 -32.68 -0.72
C ASN A 442 5.62 -31.99 0.64
N LEU A 443 5.39 -30.67 0.65
CA LEU A 443 5.25 -29.90 1.89
C LEU A 443 3.86 -30.02 2.53
N TYR A 444 2.80 -29.96 1.71
CA TYR A 444 1.42 -29.87 2.20
C TYR A 444 0.64 -31.19 2.06
N GLY A 445 1.07 -32.11 1.20
CA GLY A 445 0.42 -33.39 0.89
C GLY A 445 -0.89 -33.27 0.11
N HIS A 446 -1.74 -32.29 0.40
CA HIS A 446 -3.03 -32.09 -0.27
C HIS A 446 -3.37 -30.61 -0.44
N ILE A 447 -3.97 -30.24 -1.58
CA ILE A 447 -4.29 -28.84 -1.94
C ILE A 447 -5.19 -28.14 -0.92
N ASP A 448 -6.09 -28.86 -0.26
CA ASP A 448 -6.98 -28.30 0.77
C ASP A 448 -6.27 -27.98 2.10
N LYS A 449 -5.02 -28.39 2.29
CA LYS A 449 -4.19 -27.97 3.42
C LYS A 449 -3.37 -26.70 3.12
N LEU A 450 -3.37 -26.23 1.87
CA LEU A 450 -2.54 -25.12 1.46
C LEU A 450 -2.90 -23.83 2.22
N GLU A 451 -1.90 -23.21 2.82
CA GLU A 451 -2.04 -21.95 3.54
C GLU A 451 -2.48 -20.81 2.62
N TYR A 452 -3.27 -19.88 3.16
CA TYR A 452 -3.79 -18.72 2.44
C TYR A 452 -2.71 -17.94 1.69
N THR A 453 -1.64 -17.52 2.37
CA THR A 453 -0.59 -16.68 1.79
C THR A 453 0.18 -17.43 0.71
N VAL A 454 0.62 -18.67 0.99
CA VAL A 454 1.32 -19.49 -0.01
C VAL A 454 0.46 -19.72 -1.25
N GLY A 455 -0.83 -20.05 -1.08
CA GLY A 455 -1.75 -20.22 -2.20
C GLY A 455 -1.94 -18.98 -3.06
N LEU A 456 -2.05 -17.79 -2.46
CA LEU A 456 -2.15 -16.52 -3.20
C LEU A 456 -0.94 -16.27 -4.10
N PHE A 457 0.28 -16.53 -3.61
CA PHE A 457 1.51 -16.27 -4.35
C PHE A 457 1.93 -17.43 -5.27
N ALA A 458 1.36 -18.63 -5.08
CA ALA A 458 1.55 -19.79 -5.95
C ALA A 458 0.60 -19.79 -7.16
N GLU A 459 -0.58 -19.18 -7.02
CA GLU A 459 -1.61 -19.20 -8.07
C GLU A 459 -1.13 -18.54 -9.37
N LYS A 460 -1.19 -19.29 -10.47
CA LYS A 460 -0.87 -18.77 -11.80
C LYS A 460 -1.88 -17.70 -12.21
N LYS A 461 -1.38 -16.67 -12.91
CA LYS A 461 -2.24 -15.63 -13.50
C LYS A 461 -3.00 -16.14 -14.72
N ASN A 462 -4.22 -15.66 -14.90
CA ASN A 462 -5.04 -15.91 -16.08
C ASN A 462 -5.13 -14.66 -16.97
N GLY A 463 -4.84 -14.83 -18.27
CA GLY A 463 -4.94 -13.75 -19.26
C GLY A 463 -4.00 -12.58 -18.96
N ASP A 464 -4.53 -11.36 -18.98
CA ASP A 464 -3.76 -10.13 -18.82
C ASP A 464 -3.76 -9.60 -17.38
N GLN A 465 -4.23 -10.34 -16.38
CA GLN A 465 -4.19 -9.87 -14.99
C GLN A 465 -2.76 -9.89 -14.43
N LEU A 466 -2.48 -9.12 -13.38
CA LEU A 466 -1.17 -9.15 -12.72
C LEU A 466 -1.01 -10.36 -11.79
N PHE A 467 -2.12 -10.91 -11.29
CA PHE A 467 -2.17 -11.96 -10.26
C PHE A 467 -2.99 -13.17 -10.69
N GLY A 468 -2.96 -14.23 -9.86
CA GLY A 468 -3.97 -15.27 -9.85
C GLY A 468 -5.37 -14.74 -9.52
N ASP A 469 -6.39 -15.54 -9.83
CA ASP A 469 -7.79 -15.11 -9.77
C ASP A 469 -8.22 -14.68 -8.36
N LEU A 470 -7.77 -15.40 -7.31
CA LEU A 470 -8.16 -15.07 -5.94
C LEU A 470 -7.54 -13.75 -5.51
N LEU A 471 -6.22 -13.59 -5.69
CA LEU A 471 -5.53 -12.36 -5.29
C LEU A 471 -6.10 -11.14 -6.03
N ASN A 472 -6.39 -11.27 -7.33
CA ASN A 472 -7.00 -10.20 -8.10
C ASN A 472 -8.42 -9.85 -7.61
N ALA A 473 -9.24 -10.85 -7.28
CA ALA A 473 -10.59 -10.64 -6.74
C ALA A 473 -10.57 -9.94 -5.38
N MET A 474 -9.69 -10.36 -4.47
CA MET A 474 -9.56 -9.78 -3.14
C MET A 474 -9.06 -8.33 -3.18
N VAL A 475 -7.97 -8.07 -3.93
CA VAL A 475 -7.43 -6.71 -4.11
C VAL A 475 -8.50 -5.78 -4.68
N SER A 476 -9.24 -6.23 -5.69
CA SER A 476 -10.28 -5.42 -6.32
C SER A 476 -11.41 -5.12 -5.34
N TYR A 477 -11.91 -6.13 -4.60
CA TYR A 477 -12.97 -5.97 -3.60
C TYR A 477 -12.57 -4.97 -2.51
N ASP A 478 -11.43 -5.19 -1.86
CA ASP A 478 -11.02 -4.35 -0.74
C ASP A 478 -10.66 -2.94 -1.21
N ALA A 479 -9.96 -2.78 -2.34
CA ALA A 479 -9.62 -1.45 -2.85
C ALA A 479 -10.87 -0.62 -3.23
N PHE A 480 -11.83 -1.21 -3.96
CA PHE A 480 -13.06 -0.50 -4.32
C PHE A 480 -13.90 -0.15 -3.10
N THR A 481 -14.12 -1.10 -2.19
CA THR A 481 -14.90 -0.87 -0.98
C THR A 481 -14.18 0.00 0.04
N GLN A 482 -12.87 0.22 -0.08
CA GLN A 482 -12.12 1.16 0.75
C GLN A 482 -12.22 2.59 0.19
N ILE A 483 -12.08 2.75 -1.13
CA ILE A 483 -12.09 4.05 -1.81
C ILE A 483 -13.52 4.61 -1.86
N TYR A 484 -14.46 3.86 -2.43
CA TYR A 484 -15.79 4.39 -2.74
C TYR A 484 -16.67 4.65 -1.51
N THR A 485 -16.28 4.14 -0.34
CA THR A 485 -16.96 4.40 0.93
C THR A 485 -16.25 5.45 1.78
N ASN A 486 -15.21 6.09 1.25
CA ASN A 486 -14.58 7.22 1.90
C ASN A 486 -15.60 8.38 2.02
N PRO A 487 -15.79 8.97 3.21
CA PRO A 487 -16.77 10.04 3.42
C PRO A 487 -16.62 11.23 2.48
N LEU A 488 -15.39 11.53 2.03
CA LEU A 488 -15.12 12.61 1.07
C LEU A 488 -15.84 12.42 -0.27
N LEU A 489 -16.08 11.17 -0.67
CA LEU A 489 -16.74 10.84 -1.93
C LEU A 489 -18.27 10.79 -1.81
N SER A 490 -18.82 11.06 -0.64
CA SER A 490 -20.27 11.12 -0.45
C SER A 490 -20.88 12.23 -1.30
N LYS A 491 -22.09 12.01 -1.83
CA LYS A 491 -22.82 12.97 -2.67
C LYS A 491 -23.03 14.33 -2.01
N ASN A 492 -23.09 14.37 -0.67
CA ASN A 492 -23.31 15.58 0.11
C ASN A 492 -22.01 16.34 0.42
N VAL A 493 -20.85 15.76 0.07
CA VAL A 493 -19.51 16.30 0.38
C VAL A 493 -18.77 16.60 -0.92
N TYR A 494 -18.82 15.68 -1.89
CA TYR A 494 -18.12 15.77 -3.16
C TYR A 494 -18.79 16.75 -4.14
N HIS A 495 -18.63 18.05 -3.87
CA HIS A 495 -19.18 19.13 -4.70
C HIS A 495 -18.38 20.43 -4.55
N ALA A 496 -18.64 21.40 -5.43
CA ALA A 496 -17.88 22.65 -5.53
C ALA A 496 -17.88 23.51 -4.25
N ARG A 497 -18.88 23.39 -3.35
CA ARG A 497 -18.84 24.12 -2.07
C ARG A 497 -17.77 23.61 -1.10
N THR A 498 -17.37 22.35 -1.23
CA THR A 498 -16.36 21.70 -0.39
C THR A 498 -15.00 21.73 -1.07
N LEU A 499 -14.98 21.38 -2.35
CA LEU A 499 -13.75 21.17 -3.12
C LEU A 499 -13.37 22.36 -4.01
N THR A 500 -14.20 23.41 -4.07
CA THR A 500 -14.16 24.48 -5.09
C THR A 500 -14.42 23.97 -6.50
N GLN A 501 -14.77 24.87 -7.43
CA GLN A 501 -14.84 24.50 -8.85
C GLN A 501 -13.45 24.14 -9.38
N TYR A 502 -12.43 24.93 -9.02
CA TYR A 502 -11.04 24.65 -9.37
C TYR A 502 -10.58 23.26 -8.94
N GLY A 503 -10.91 22.84 -7.72
CA GLY A 503 -10.54 21.52 -7.22
C GLY A 503 -11.23 20.38 -7.96
N LEU A 504 -12.52 20.52 -8.28
CA LEU A 504 -13.24 19.54 -9.12
C LEU A 504 -12.60 19.44 -10.51
N ASP A 505 -12.33 20.58 -11.15
CA ASP A 505 -11.71 20.62 -12.49
C ASP A 505 -10.31 19.98 -12.47
N LEU A 506 -9.51 20.23 -11.42
CA LEU A 506 -8.19 19.62 -11.25
C LEU A 506 -8.27 18.12 -11.02
N ILE A 507 -9.21 17.65 -10.20
CA ILE A 507 -9.45 16.23 -9.99
C ILE A 507 -9.84 15.60 -11.33
N ASP A 508 -10.77 16.19 -12.07
CA ASP A 508 -11.23 15.71 -13.38
C ASP A 508 -10.11 15.70 -14.43
N ALA A 509 -9.23 16.69 -14.44
CA ALA A 509 -8.09 16.75 -15.35
C ALA A 509 -6.97 15.73 -15.03
N THR A 510 -6.87 15.26 -13.78
CA THR A 510 -5.81 14.33 -13.38
C THR A 510 -6.23 12.89 -13.68
N GLN A 511 -5.63 12.27 -14.70
CA GLN A 511 -6.00 10.93 -15.20
C GLN A 511 -4.89 9.88 -15.01
N SER A 512 -3.69 10.31 -14.61
CA SER A 512 -2.52 9.45 -14.46
C SER A 512 -1.48 10.06 -13.54
N VAL A 513 -0.55 9.23 -13.05
CA VAL A 513 0.62 9.72 -12.32
C VAL A 513 1.50 10.63 -13.19
N GLN A 514 1.44 10.49 -14.51
CA GLN A 514 2.07 11.42 -15.46
C GLN A 514 1.54 12.84 -15.31
N ASP A 515 0.23 13.03 -15.20
CA ASP A 515 -0.36 14.37 -15.06
C ASP A 515 0.10 15.04 -13.76
N LEU A 516 0.24 14.26 -12.69
CA LEU A 516 0.77 14.73 -11.41
C LEU A 516 2.25 15.11 -11.54
N ALA A 517 3.05 14.29 -12.21
CA ALA A 517 4.47 14.54 -12.45
C ALA A 517 4.69 15.79 -13.31
N THR A 518 3.94 15.95 -14.41
CA THR A 518 4.05 17.09 -15.33
C THR A 518 3.81 18.44 -14.62
N ARG A 519 2.96 18.48 -13.59
CA ARG A 519 2.69 19.72 -12.84
C ARG A 519 3.72 20.04 -11.75
N ASN A 520 4.48 19.05 -11.28
CA ASN A 520 5.26 19.16 -10.04
C ASN A 520 6.77 18.88 -10.22
N LEU A 521 7.19 18.47 -11.41
CA LEU A 521 8.60 18.27 -11.76
C LEU A 521 9.17 19.49 -12.50
N GLN A 522 10.44 19.77 -12.25
CA GLN A 522 11.18 20.73 -13.07
C GLN A 522 11.51 20.09 -14.42
N ASN A 523 11.38 20.85 -15.51
CA ASN A 523 11.62 20.40 -16.89
C ASN A 523 10.95 19.04 -17.19
N PRO A 524 9.61 18.94 -17.09
CA PRO A 524 8.90 17.67 -17.24
C PRO A 524 8.96 17.09 -18.66
N ASP A 525 9.44 17.84 -19.65
CA ASP A 525 9.56 17.40 -21.03
C ASP A 525 10.47 16.18 -21.15
N GLY A 526 9.93 15.08 -21.70
CA GLY A 526 10.64 13.80 -21.82
C GLY A 526 10.66 12.95 -20.54
N ILE A 527 10.14 13.45 -19.41
CA ILE A 527 10.01 12.66 -18.18
C ILE A 527 8.79 11.75 -18.25
N ILE A 528 9.03 10.45 -18.04
CA ILE A 528 8.01 9.42 -18.05
C ILE A 528 7.67 9.07 -16.60
N ALA A 529 6.39 9.13 -16.24
CA ALA A 529 5.84 8.62 -15.00
C ALA A 529 4.69 7.65 -15.31
N LYS A 530 4.92 6.35 -15.15
CA LYS A 530 3.92 5.31 -15.46
C LYS A 530 4.12 4.04 -14.63
N PHE A 531 3.03 3.33 -14.37
CA PHE A 531 3.04 2.04 -13.66
C PHE A 531 3.33 0.82 -14.55
N SER A 532 3.18 0.96 -15.86
CA SER A 532 3.39 -0.12 -16.84
C SER A 532 4.69 0.06 -17.61
N MET A 533 5.38 -1.04 -17.86
CA MET A 533 6.58 -1.11 -18.71
C MET A 533 6.24 -1.16 -20.18
#